data_AF-A0A941YP76-F1
#
_entry.id   AF-A0A941YP76-F1
#
_cell.length_a   1.000
_cell.length_b   1.000
_cell.length_c   1.000
_cell.angle_alpha   90.00
_cell.angle_beta   90.00
_cell.angle_gamma   90.00
#
_symmetry.space_group_name_H-M   'P 1'
#
loop_
_entity.id
_entity.type
_entity.pdbx_description
1 polymer ?
#
loop_
_entity_poly.entity_id
_entity_poly.type
_entity_poly.pdbx_seq_one_letter_code
_entity_poly.pdbx_strand_id
1 'polypeptide(L)'
;MKKAIPLLLLALTPFAGICATPAQEKAFVDVYKKAFEAKDEKTLHGLLYTKGADAQALEFYKMMMTSDMGGKITSIQLAELDAADKKRAQGGPGPDGRPMKFTLAPTKKLVIKSETRSAQGSSSSSSEVFVAESDGKLVIPTPAPAK
;
A
#
# COMPACT_ATOMS: atom_id res chain seq x y z
N MET A 1 -43.24 -0.39 30.86
CA MET A 1 -42.88 -0.20 29.44
C MET A 1 -42.33 1.20 29.25
N LYS A 2 -41.03 1.35 28.97
CA LYS A 2 -40.42 2.63 28.57
C LYS A 2 -39.34 2.28 27.54
N LYS A 3 -39.68 2.44 26.26
CA LYS A 3 -38.74 2.22 25.14
C LYS A 3 -37.94 3.50 24.96
N ALA A 4 -36.64 3.44 25.25
CA ALA A 4 -35.70 4.51 24.90
C ALA A 4 -35.27 4.30 23.45
N ILE A 5 -35.55 5.28 22.59
CA ILE A 5 -35.11 5.34 21.20
C ILE A 5 -33.70 5.95 21.22
N PRO A 6 -32.65 5.27 20.71
CA PRO A 6 -31.37 5.92 20.55
C PRO A 6 -31.41 6.83 19.33
N LEU A 7 -31.19 8.12 19.59
CA LEU A 7 -30.96 9.17 18.61
C LEU A 7 -29.69 8.85 17.81
N LEU A 8 -29.86 8.44 16.56
CA LEU A 8 -28.78 8.24 15.60
C LEU A 8 -28.23 9.62 15.18
N LEU A 9 -27.10 10.04 15.76
CA LEU A 9 -26.36 11.19 15.26
C LEU A 9 -25.75 10.84 13.90
N LEU A 10 -26.41 11.29 12.84
CA LEU A 10 -25.85 11.30 11.48
C LEU A 10 -24.82 12.46 11.41
N ALA A 11 -23.56 12.16 11.68
CA ALA A 11 -22.48 13.12 11.47
C ALA A 11 -22.26 13.30 9.96
N LEU A 12 -22.75 14.41 9.40
CA LEU A 12 -22.33 14.89 8.10
C LEU A 12 -20.88 15.37 8.22
N THR A 13 -19.92 14.58 7.72
CA THR A 13 -18.56 15.04 7.47
C THR A 13 -18.47 15.71 6.10
N PRO A 14 -17.86 16.90 6.00
CA PRO A 14 -17.73 17.62 4.75
C PRO A 14 -16.77 16.91 3.78
N PHE A 15 -17.19 16.79 2.53
CA PHE A 15 -16.40 16.38 1.36
C PHE A 15 -15.32 17.44 1.08
N ALA A 16 -14.24 17.44 1.85
CA ALA A 16 -13.03 18.18 1.53
C ALA A 16 -12.05 17.23 0.84
N GLY A 17 -11.62 17.59 -0.37
CA GLY A 17 -10.46 17.06 -1.13
C GLY A 17 -10.05 15.61 -0.91
N ILE A 18 -10.11 14.79 -1.97
CA ILE A 18 -9.75 13.37 -2.02
C ILE A 18 -8.25 13.17 -1.75
N CYS A 19 -7.85 13.31 -0.50
CA CYS A 19 -6.55 12.95 0.02
C CYS A 19 -6.77 12.23 1.34
N ALA A 20 -6.09 11.11 1.54
CA ALA A 20 -6.16 10.35 2.76
C ALA A 20 -5.86 11.26 3.95
N THR A 21 -6.71 11.21 4.96
CA THR A 21 -6.49 11.92 6.21
C THR A 21 -5.25 11.36 6.91
N PRO A 22 -4.58 12.14 7.77
CA PRO A 22 -3.46 11.65 8.58
C PRO A 22 -3.80 10.40 9.40
N ALA A 23 -5.07 10.24 9.80
CA ALA A 23 -5.55 9.06 10.50
C ALA A 23 -5.60 7.81 9.59
N GLN A 24 -6.03 7.96 8.34
CA GLN A 24 -6.03 6.86 7.35
C GLN A 24 -4.61 6.46 6.96
N GLU A 25 -3.73 7.45 6.76
CA GLU A 25 -2.31 7.23 6.53
C GLU A 25 -1.66 6.43 7.64
N LYS A 26 -1.86 6.86 8.90
CA LYS A 26 -1.34 6.15 10.07
C LYS A 26 -1.91 4.74 10.15
N ALA A 27 -3.21 4.56 9.95
CA ALA A 27 -3.84 3.24 9.99
C ALA A 27 -3.25 2.29 8.93
N PHE A 28 -3.02 2.79 7.71
CA PHE A 28 -2.39 2.01 6.65
C PHE A 28 -0.96 1.58 7.02
N VAL A 29 -0.14 2.52 7.50
CA VAL A 29 1.24 2.24 7.94
C VAL A 29 1.28 1.27 9.11
N ASP A 30 0.41 1.44 10.10
CA ASP A 30 0.33 0.55 11.28
C ASP A 30 -0.07 -0.88 10.86
N VAL A 31 -1.07 -1.02 9.98
CA VAL A 31 -1.52 -2.32 9.46
C VAL A 31 -0.40 -2.98 8.67
N TYR A 32 0.25 -2.26 7.76
CA TYR A 32 1.38 -2.78 6.99
C TYR A 32 2.49 -3.25 7.91
N LYS A 33 2.93 -2.40 8.85
CA LYS A 33 4.02 -2.71 9.77
C LYS A 33 3.71 -3.95 10.59
N LYS A 34 2.52 -4.00 11.20
CA LYS A 34 2.09 -5.13 12.01
C LYS A 34 2.04 -6.42 11.20
N ALA A 35 1.48 -6.38 9.99
CA ALA A 35 1.39 -7.55 9.13
C ALA A 35 2.78 -8.03 8.68
N PHE A 36 3.66 -7.10 8.31
CA PHE A 36 5.04 -7.40 7.93
C PHE A 36 5.82 -8.07 9.06
N GLU A 37 5.82 -7.48 10.26
CA GLU A 37 6.55 -8.04 11.41
C GLU A 37 5.95 -9.36 11.91
N ALA A 38 4.63 -9.54 11.79
CA ALA A 38 3.93 -10.77 12.19
C ALA A 38 3.93 -11.89 11.13
N LYS A 39 4.55 -11.67 9.96
CA LYS A 39 4.50 -12.59 8.81
C LYS A 39 3.07 -12.90 8.33
N ASP A 40 2.17 -11.92 8.42
CA ASP A 40 0.78 -12.03 7.99
C ASP A 40 0.66 -11.68 6.49
N GLU A 41 0.99 -12.65 5.65
CA GLU A 41 0.91 -12.53 4.19
C GLU A 41 -0.50 -12.14 3.72
N LYS A 42 -1.53 -12.68 4.37
CA LYS A 42 -2.92 -12.43 3.98
C LYS A 42 -3.27 -10.95 4.14
N THR A 43 -2.88 -10.34 5.25
CA THR A 43 -3.10 -8.90 5.47
C THR A 43 -2.26 -8.07 4.50
N LEU A 44 -0.98 -8.42 4.28
CA LEU A 44 -0.12 -7.72 3.32
C LEU A 44 -0.71 -7.76 1.90
N HIS A 45 -1.07 -8.94 1.40
CA HIS A 45 -1.68 -9.10 0.08
C HIS A 45 -3.05 -8.41 0.02
N GLY A 46 -3.78 -8.33 1.13
CA GLY A 46 -5.03 -7.60 1.23
C GLY A 46 -4.91 -6.08 1.03
N LEU A 47 -3.70 -5.53 1.16
CA LEU A 47 -3.43 -4.12 0.84
C LEU A 47 -3.27 -3.87 -0.66
N LEU A 48 -3.10 -4.92 -1.49
CA LEU A 48 -3.02 -4.80 -2.94
C LEU A 48 -4.40 -4.49 -3.52
N TYR A 49 -4.47 -3.49 -4.39
CA TYR A 49 -5.62 -3.28 -5.23
C TYR A 49 -5.56 -4.23 -6.42
N THR A 50 -6.49 -5.17 -6.49
CA THR A 50 -6.46 -6.29 -7.47
C THR A 50 -7.40 -6.12 -8.66
N LYS A 51 -8.32 -5.14 -8.61
CA LYS A 51 -9.33 -4.96 -9.67
C LYS A 51 -8.65 -4.51 -10.97
N GLY A 52 -8.78 -5.33 -12.01
CA GLY A 52 -8.20 -5.06 -13.33
C GLY A 52 -6.68 -5.24 -13.41
N ALA A 53 -6.05 -5.78 -12.37
CA ALA A 53 -4.62 -6.06 -12.34
C ALA A 53 -4.22 -7.12 -13.38
N ASP A 54 -3.01 -6.99 -13.91
CA ASP A 54 -2.38 -8.10 -14.62
C ASP A 54 -2.04 -9.23 -13.64
N ALA A 55 -2.29 -10.49 -14.00
CA ALA A 55 -2.10 -11.63 -13.11
C ALA A 55 -0.62 -11.85 -12.74
N GLN A 56 0.29 -11.66 -13.70
CA GLN A 56 1.73 -11.83 -13.47
C GLN A 56 2.27 -10.68 -12.62
N ALA A 57 1.83 -9.44 -12.88
CA ALA A 57 2.18 -8.30 -12.06
C ALA A 57 1.67 -8.44 -10.62
N LEU A 58 0.43 -8.92 -10.43
CA LEU A 58 -0.15 -9.17 -9.12
C LEU A 58 0.67 -10.19 -8.33
N GLU A 59 1.06 -11.30 -8.95
CA GLU A 59 1.88 -12.32 -8.30
C GLU A 59 3.27 -11.81 -7.94
N PHE A 60 3.89 -11.04 -8.83
CA PHE A 60 5.16 -10.38 -8.54
C PHE A 60 5.07 -9.45 -7.33
N TYR A 61 4.00 -8.65 -7.22
CA TYR A 61 3.79 -7.76 -6.08
C TYR A 61 3.59 -8.52 -4.77
N LYS A 62 2.83 -9.63 -4.79
CA LYS A 62 2.68 -10.48 -3.60
C LYS A 62 4.01 -11.02 -3.11
N MET A 63 4.84 -11.55 -4.02
CA MET A 63 6.18 -12.04 -3.69
C MET A 63 7.06 -10.90 -3.17
N MET A 64 7.07 -9.75 -3.83
CA MET A 64 7.86 -8.58 -3.41
C MET A 64 7.48 -8.12 -2.00
N MET A 65 6.19 -8.11 -1.65
CA MET A 65 5.73 -7.69 -0.33
C MET A 65 6.07 -8.66 0.79
N THR A 66 6.21 -9.95 0.49
CA THR A 66 6.47 -10.99 1.50
C THR A 66 7.91 -11.49 1.54
N SER A 67 8.76 -11.10 0.56
CA SER A 67 10.15 -11.59 0.45
C SER A 67 10.98 -11.36 1.73
N ASP A 68 10.80 -10.22 2.38
CA ASP A 68 11.56 -9.82 3.58
C ASP A 68 10.72 -9.83 4.87
N MET A 69 9.49 -10.36 4.84
CA MET A 69 8.57 -10.25 5.97
C MET A 69 9.09 -11.01 7.21
N GLY A 70 8.75 -10.49 8.39
CA GLY A 70 9.26 -10.97 9.67
C GLY A 70 10.60 -10.38 10.07
N GLY A 71 11.24 -9.57 9.20
CA GLY A 71 12.28 -8.63 9.61
C GLY A 71 11.70 -7.53 10.51
N LYS A 72 12.56 -6.87 11.29
CA LYS A 72 12.15 -5.75 12.13
C LYS A 72 12.11 -4.48 11.28
N ILE A 73 10.99 -3.77 11.27
CA ILE A 73 10.92 -2.47 10.58
C ILE A 73 11.55 -1.42 11.48
N THR A 74 12.64 -0.81 11.01
CA THR A 74 13.33 0.29 11.70
C THR A 74 12.78 1.65 11.33
N SER A 75 12.23 1.80 10.12
CA SER A 75 11.48 2.99 9.69
C SER A 75 10.42 2.64 8.66
N ILE A 76 9.24 3.24 8.76
CA ILE A 76 8.16 3.12 7.79
C ILE A 76 7.37 4.42 7.75
N GLN A 77 7.15 4.95 6.55
CA GLN A 77 6.40 6.20 6.37
C GLN A 77 5.81 6.30 4.97
N LEU A 78 4.73 7.08 4.85
CA LEU A 78 4.27 7.57 3.56
C LEU A 78 5.02 8.85 3.22
N ALA A 79 5.44 8.96 1.97
CA ALA A 79 6.11 10.13 1.42
C ALA A 79 5.37 10.61 0.16
N GLU A 80 5.45 11.92 -0.07
CA GLU A 80 4.98 12.55 -1.31
C GLU A 80 5.80 12.07 -2.51
N LEU A 81 5.17 12.06 -3.68
CA LEU A 81 5.82 11.68 -4.93
C LEU A 81 6.68 12.83 -5.48
N ASP A 82 7.97 12.58 -5.67
CA ASP A 82 8.86 13.48 -6.38
C ASP A 82 8.67 13.41 -7.92
N ALA A 83 9.46 14.16 -8.68
CA ALA A 83 9.36 14.17 -10.14
C ALA A 83 9.71 12.82 -10.78
N ALA A 84 10.67 12.09 -10.22
CA ALA A 84 11.08 10.78 -10.71
C ALA A 84 10.00 9.73 -10.39
N ASP A 85 9.42 9.80 -9.20
CA ASP A 85 8.27 9.00 -8.78
C ASP A 85 7.09 9.17 -9.73
N LYS A 86 6.71 10.41 -10.04
CA LYS A 86 5.62 10.72 -10.98
C LYS A 86 5.90 10.16 -12.36
N LYS A 87 7.16 10.19 -12.82
CA LYS A 87 7.55 9.58 -14.10
C LYS A 87 7.42 8.05 -14.06
N ARG A 88 7.87 7.39 -12.98
CA ARG A 88 7.71 5.94 -12.78
C ARG A 88 6.22 5.54 -12.68
N ALA A 89 5.41 6.38 -12.05
CA ALA A 89 3.97 6.17 -11.87
C ALA A 89 3.16 6.25 -13.18
N GLN A 90 3.71 6.83 -14.26
CA GLN A 90 3.07 6.84 -15.58
C GLN A 90 3.03 5.44 -16.23
N GLY A 91 3.79 4.48 -15.70
CA GLY A 91 3.91 3.14 -16.24
C GLY A 91 5.15 2.96 -17.11
N GLY A 92 5.22 1.82 -17.79
CA GLY A 92 6.39 1.42 -18.56
C GLY A 92 6.18 0.07 -19.26
N PRO A 93 7.20 -0.44 -19.97
CA PRO A 93 7.11 -1.76 -20.58
C PRO A 93 7.02 -2.84 -19.49
N GLY A 94 6.08 -3.76 -19.66
CA GLY A 94 5.99 -4.98 -18.88
C GLY A 94 7.02 -6.03 -19.32
N PRO A 95 7.08 -7.18 -18.64
CA PRO A 95 8.01 -8.26 -18.98
C PRO A 95 7.86 -8.82 -20.40
N ASP A 96 6.66 -8.71 -20.99
CA ASP A 96 6.36 -9.08 -22.37
C ASP A 96 6.59 -7.92 -23.38
N GLY A 97 7.14 -6.80 -22.91
CA GLY A 97 7.39 -5.59 -23.70
C GLY A 97 6.13 -4.74 -23.92
N ARG A 98 4.94 -5.19 -23.52
CA ARG A 98 3.71 -4.40 -23.69
C ARG A 98 3.62 -3.30 -22.64
N PRO A 99 3.05 -2.13 -22.97
CA PRO A 99 2.94 -1.05 -22.01
C PRO A 99 2.00 -1.47 -20.87
N MET A 100 2.43 -1.22 -19.64
CA MET A 100 1.64 -1.37 -18.42
C MET A 100 1.52 -0.04 -17.70
N LYS A 101 0.42 0.14 -16.97
CA LYS A 101 0.17 1.27 -16.09
C LYS A 101 -0.46 0.80 -14.78
N PHE A 102 -0.38 1.61 -13.73
CA PHE A 102 -1.06 1.30 -12.47
C PHE A 102 -2.59 1.32 -12.64
N THR A 103 -3.26 0.38 -11.96
CA THR A 103 -4.73 0.27 -11.91
C THR A 103 -5.41 1.50 -11.29
N LEU A 104 -4.71 2.19 -10.38
CA LEU A 104 -5.08 3.48 -9.82
C LEU A 104 -3.87 4.40 -9.88
N ALA A 105 -4.09 5.71 -10.05
CA ALA A 105 -3.01 6.69 -10.03
C ALA A 105 -2.38 6.75 -8.63
N PRO A 106 -1.06 6.50 -8.50
CA PRO A 106 -0.37 6.69 -7.23
C PRO A 106 -0.45 8.13 -6.74
N THR A 107 -0.71 8.31 -5.45
CA THR A 107 -0.73 9.61 -4.77
C THR A 107 0.46 9.75 -3.82
N LYS A 108 0.96 8.64 -3.27
CA LYS A 108 2.08 8.58 -2.32
C LYS A 108 2.96 7.36 -2.57
N LYS A 109 4.07 7.27 -1.86
CA LYS A 109 4.88 6.06 -1.76
C LYS A 109 5.08 5.67 -0.30
N LEU A 110 5.00 4.38 -0.02
CA LEU A 110 5.41 3.81 1.25
C LEU A 110 6.91 3.49 1.17
N VAL A 111 7.69 4.08 2.07
CA VAL A 111 9.13 3.85 2.19
C VAL A 111 9.37 3.03 3.45
N ILE A 112 10.05 1.90 3.30
CA ILE A 112 10.30 0.94 4.38
C ILE A 112 11.79 0.74 4.50
N LYS A 113 12.28 0.81 5.74
CA LYS A 113 13.61 0.33 6.12
C LYS A 113 13.42 -0.79 7.13
N SER A 114 14.03 -1.93 6.86
CA SER A 114 13.98 -3.11 7.72
C SER A 114 15.38 -3.62 8.02
N GLU A 115 15.51 -4.29 9.16
CA GLU A 115 16.70 -5.05 9.53
C GLU A 115 16.31 -6.51 9.74
N THR A 116 17.11 -7.40 9.18
CA THR A 116 17.01 -8.84 9.44
C THR A 116 18.28 -9.27 10.17
N ARG A 117 18.11 -9.95 11.31
CA ARG A 117 19.22 -10.54 12.07
C ARG A 117 19.17 -12.05 11.96
N SER A 118 20.26 -12.64 11.52
CA SER A 118 20.47 -14.09 11.53
C SER A 118 21.68 -14.44 12.40
N ALA A 119 21.92 -15.73 12.62
CA ALA A 119 23.09 -16.21 13.33
C ALA A 119 24.42 -15.82 12.66
N GLN A 120 24.40 -15.49 11.36
CA GLN A 120 25.58 -15.09 10.58
C GLN A 120 25.80 -13.58 10.48
N GLY A 121 24.87 -12.74 10.98
CA GLY A 121 25.01 -11.28 10.96
C GLY A 121 23.69 -10.52 10.80
N SER A 122 23.76 -9.20 10.72
CA SER A 122 22.63 -8.32 10.44
C SER A 122 22.69 -7.75 9.03
N SER A 123 21.59 -7.77 8.30
CA SER A 123 21.42 -7.04 7.04
C SER A 123 20.37 -5.95 7.20
N SER A 124 20.52 -4.87 6.43
CA SER A 124 19.50 -3.82 6.32
C SER A 124 18.98 -3.78 4.89
N SER A 125 17.67 -3.62 4.73
CA SER A 125 16.98 -3.49 3.45
C SER A 125 16.19 -2.19 3.42
N SER A 126 16.12 -1.57 2.25
CA SER A 126 15.27 -0.40 2.00
C SER A 126 14.44 -0.69 0.76
N SER A 127 13.12 -0.58 0.91
CA SER A 127 12.17 -0.81 -0.18
C SER A 127 11.15 0.32 -0.26
N GLU A 128 10.58 0.48 -1.44
CA GLU A 128 9.54 1.46 -1.73
C GLU A 128 8.42 0.83 -2.53
N VAL A 129 7.17 1.18 -2.24
CA VAL A 129 6.02 0.79 -3.05
C VAL A 129 5.05 1.95 -3.19
N PHE A 130 4.44 2.10 -4.36
CA PHE A 130 3.45 3.14 -4.59
C PHE A 130 2.15 2.85 -3.83
N VAL A 131 1.46 3.92 -3.45
CA VAL A 131 0.19 3.90 -2.73
C VAL A 131 -0.78 4.84 -3.44
N ALA A 132 -2.02 4.38 -3.57
CA ALA A 132 -3.14 5.11 -4.16
C ALA A 132 -4.34 5.05 -3.22
N GLU A 133 -5.40 5.77 -3.59
CA GLU A 133 -6.66 5.80 -2.86
C GLU A 133 -7.78 5.10 -3.64
N SER A 134 -8.59 4.33 -2.92
CA SER A 134 -9.79 3.70 -3.44
C SER A 134 -10.85 3.62 -2.34
N ASP A 135 -12.05 4.11 -2.61
CA ASP A 135 -13.19 4.05 -1.68
C ASP A 135 -12.86 4.58 -0.26
N GLY A 136 -12.08 5.66 -0.18
CA GLY A 136 -11.64 6.26 1.10
C GLY A 136 -10.63 5.41 1.87
N LYS A 137 -9.89 4.51 1.20
CA LYS A 137 -8.83 3.69 1.79
C LYS A 137 -7.55 3.81 0.97
N LEU A 138 -6.42 3.73 1.66
CA LEU A 138 -5.11 3.59 1.03
C LEU A 138 -4.88 2.13 0.63
N VAL A 139 -4.42 1.95 -0.60
CA VAL A 139 -4.16 0.65 -1.23
C VAL A 139 -2.90 0.73 -2.07
N ILE A 140 -2.28 -0.41 -2.34
CA ILE A 140 -1.13 -0.51 -3.23
C ILE A 140 -1.66 -0.83 -4.64
N PRO A 141 -1.64 0.11 -5.60
CA PRO A 141 -2.09 -0.17 -6.95
C PRO A 141 -1.16 -1.18 -7.60
N THR A 142 -1.73 -2.20 -8.23
CA THR A 142 -0.96 -3.14 -9.05
C THR A 142 -1.02 -2.75 -10.52
N PRO A 143 0.04 -3.01 -11.31
CA PRO A 143 0.03 -2.76 -12.74
C PRO A 143 -1.01 -3.60 -13.50
N ALA A 144 -1.48 -3.04 -14.61
CA ALA A 144 -2.35 -3.65 -15.59
C ALA A 144 -1.89 -3.25 -17.00
N PRO A 145 -2.30 -3.98 -18.06
CA PRO A 145 -2.01 -3.57 -19.44
C PRO A 145 -2.54 -2.16 -19.70
N ALA A 146 -1.70 -1.30 -20.27
CA ALA A 146 -2.14 -0.01 -20.75
C ALA A 146 -2.98 -0.23 -22.01
N LYS A 147 -4.24 0.20 -21.95
CA LYS A 147 -5.10 0.31 -23.14
C LYS A 147 -4.57 1.36 -24.09
#